data_AF-A0A2N2IZD0-F1
#
_entry.id   AF-A0A2N2IZD0-F1
#
_cell.length_a   1.000
_cell.length_b   1.000
_cell.length_c   1.000
_cell.angle_alpha   90.00
_cell.angle_beta   90.00
_cell.angle_gamma   90.00
#
_symmetry.space_group_name_H-M   'P 1'
#
loop_
_entity.id
_entity.type
_entity.pdbx_description
1 polymer ?
#
loop_
_entity_poly.entity_id
_entity_poly.type
_entity_poly.pdbx_seq_one_letter_code
_entity_poly.pdbx_strand_id
1 'polypeptide(L)'
;MDWQALDWQTRIAVFFIACGAVILGISIVHLRGLFKATPLIAERSQAYVLRFLRINRLLMFFFLAGYVVVAMSVLLGKANLGMFWVSIIFLLGAVFVFLGITLHARMISEIQQTIQGLLPICMECKKIRTTGGDSSAQESWKEIESYISQRTDAKFSHGICPRCLAKARQRRK
;
A
#
# COMPACT_ATOMS: atom_id res chain seq x y z
N MET A 1 -38.78 -10.64 -25.48
CA MET A 1 -38.34 -10.64 -24.07
C MET A 1 -38.94 -9.39 -23.47
N ASP A 2 -40.17 -9.51 -23.00
CA ASP A 2 -41.06 -8.36 -22.82
C ASP A 2 -40.75 -7.69 -21.49
N TRP A 3 -40.10 -6.53 -21.55
CA TRP A 3 -39.70 -5.72 -20.40
C TRP A 3 -40.89 -5.13 -19.61
N GLN A 4 -42.13 -5.34 -20.06
CA GLN A 4 -43.36 -4.81 -19.45
C GLN A 4 -44.02 -5.74 -18.42
N ALA A 5 -43.58 -6.99 -18.29
CA ALA A 5 -44.14 -7.95 -17.30
C ALA A 5 -43.24 -8.16 -16.06
N LEU A 6 -42.17 -7.36 -15.90
CA LEU A 6 -41.24 -7.48 -14.78
C LEU A 6 -41.64 -6.53 -13.64
N ASP A 7 -41.85 -7.08 -12.44
CA ASP A 7 -42.11 -6.31 -11.23
C ASP A 7 -41.08 -5.18 -11.03
N TRP A 8 -41.53 -4.02 -10.56
CA TRP A 8 -40.70 -2.85 -10.27
C TRP A 8 -39.49 -3.18 -9.39
N GLN A 9 -39.67 -4.11 -8.45
CA GLN A 9 -38.63 -4.61 -7.55
C GLN A 9 -37.48 -5.27 -8.32
N THR A 10 -37.79 -6.08 -9.34
CA THR A 10 -36.79 -6.78 -10.15
C THR A 10 -35.96 -5.80 -10.99
N ARG A 11 -36.59 -4.75 -11.52
CA ARG A 11 -35.89 -3.70 -12.28
C ARG A 11 -34.90 -2.93 -11.41
N ILE A 12 -35.29 -2.58 -10.19
CA ILE A 12 -34.40 -1.93 -9.22
C ILE A 12 -33.22 -2.85 -8.86
N ALA A 13 -33.51 -4.13 -8.57
CA ALA A 13 -32.46 -5.09 -8.22
C ALA A 13 -31.41 -5.23 -9.34
N VAL A 14 -31.85 -5.36 -10.60
CA VAL A 14 -30.94 -5.45 -11.76
C VAL A 14 -30.10 -4.18 -11.92
N PHE A 15 -30.67 -3.00 -11.68
CA PHE A 15 -29.92 -1.74 -11.74
C PHE A 15 -28.78 -1.70 -10.71
N PHE A 16 -29.06 -2.02 -9.44
CA PHE A 16 -28.02 -2.05 -8.40
C PHE A 16 -26.95 -3.11 -8.66
N ILE A 17 -27.34 -4.29 -9.18
CA ILE A 17 -26.38 -5.34 -9.57
C ILE A 17 -25.46 -4.85 -10.70
N ALA A 18 -26.02 -4.18 -11.71
CA ALA A 18 -25.24 -3.62 -12.81
C ALA A 18 -24.26 -2.52 -12.33
N CYS A 19 -24.71 -1.60 -11.47
CA CYS A 19 -23.84 -0.59 -10.86
C CYS A 19 -22.70 -1.22 -10.06
N GLY A 20 -22.99 -2.24 -9.25
CA GLY A 20 -21.97 -2.97 -8.47
C GLY A 20 -20.92 -3.64 -9.36
N ALA A 21 -21.34 -4.27 -10.45
CA ALA A 21 -20.44 -4.88 -11.42
C ALA A 21 -19.51 -3.85 -12.09
N VAL A 22 -20.02 -2.65 -12.41
CA VAL A 22 -19.21 -1.55 -12.98
C VAL A 22 -18.16 -1.07 -11.97
N ILE A 23 -18.54 -0.83 -10.71
CA ILE A 23 -17.62 -0.40 -9.65
C ILE A 23 -16.50 -1.42 -9.42
N LEU A 24 -16.84 -2.71 -9.40
CA LEU A 24 -15.84 -3.78 -9.29
C LEU A 24 -14.93 -3.84 -10.51
N GLY A 25 -15.47 -3.64 -11.71
CA GLY A 25 -14.68 -3.56 -12.94
C GLY A 25 -13.64 -2.43 -12.89
N ILE A 26 -14.04 -1.23 -12.48
CA ILE A 26 -13.14 -0.09 -12.28
C ILE A 26 -12.08 -0.42 -11.22
N SER A 27 -12.47 -1.05 -10.12
CA SER A 27 -11.56 -1.45 -9.04
C SER A 27 -10.50 -2.45 -9.52
N ILE A 28 -10.87 -3.41 -10.38
CA ILE A 28 -9.92 -4.36 -11.00
C ILE A 28 -8.89 -3.62 -11.87
N VAL A 29 -9.32 -2.62 -12.65
CA VAL A 29 -8.42 -1.82 -13.50
C VAL A 29 -7.45 -1.01 -12.64
N HIS A 30 -7.93 -0.38 -11.57
CA HIS A 30 -7.08 0.39 -10.66
C HIS A 30 -6.01 -0.50 -9.99
N LEU A 31 -6.39 -1.71 -9.56
CA LEU A 31 -5.46 -2.66 -8.97
C LEU A 31 -4.38 -3.15 -9.96
N ARG A 32 -4.67 -3.21 -11.26
CA ARG A 32 -3.66 -3.51 -12.30
C ARG A 32 -2.59 -2.41 -12.38
N GLY A 33 -2.99 -1.14 -12.22
CA GLY A 33 -2.05 -0.01 -12.17
C GLY A 33 -1.07 -0.14 -11.00
N LEU A 34 -1.59 -0.47 -9.82
CA LEU A 34 -0.78 -0.74 -8.62
C LEU A 34 0.21 -1.89 -8.81
N PHE A 35 -0.21 -2.99 -9.44
CA PHE A 35 0.66 -4.14 -9.70
C PHE A 35 1.86 -3.78 -10.61
N LYS A 36 1.66 -2.87 -11.57
CA LYS A 36 2.74 -2.37 -12.44
C LYS A 36 3.70 -1.42 -11.71
N ALA A 37 3.23 -0.68 -10.71
CA ALA A 37 4.04 0.22 -9.89
C ALA A 37 4.76 -0.47 -8.72
N THR A 38 4.40 -1.73 -8.44
CA THR A 38 4.98 -2.53 -7.34
C THR A 38 6.50 -2.82 -7.42
N PRO A 39 7.19 -2.88 -8.59
CA PRO A 39 8.63 -3.17 -8.60
C PRO A 39 9.51 -2.03 -8.05
N LEU A 40 8.93 -0.90 -7.64
CA LEU A 40 9.65 0.18 -6.94
C LEU A 40 9.79 -0.03 -5.42
N ILE A 41 9.17 -1.08 -4.85
CA ILE A 41 9.12 -1.33 -3.40
C ILE A 41 10.28 -2.26 -3.00
N ALA A 42 10.83 -2.04 -1.80
CA ALA A 42 11.95 -2.80 -1.23
C ALA A 42 11.78 -4.33 -1.31
N GLU A 43 12.83 -5.01 -1.76
CA GLU A 43 12.87 -6.44 -2.15
C GLU A 43 12.41 -7.41 -1.04
N ARG A 44 12.54 -7.02 0.24
CA ARG A 44 12.24 -7.89 1.39
C ARG A 44 10.74 -8.10 1.65
N SER A 45 9.87 -7.13 1.35
CA SER A 45 8.41 -7.23 1.57
C SER A 45 7.61 -7.50 0.29
N GLN A 46 8.25 -7.42 -0.87
CA GLN A 46 7.63 -7.51 -2.19
C GLN A 46 6.88 -8.83 -2.43
N ALA A 47 7.45 -9.98 -2.04
CA ALA A 47 6.82 -11.28 -2.27
C ALA A 47 5.50 -11.46 -1.49
N TYR A 48 5.43 -10.92 -0.27
CA TYR A 48 4.22 -10.94 0.53
C TYR A 48 3.14 -10.03 -0.08
N VAL A 49 3.51 -8.78 -0.40
CA VAL A 49 2.59 -7.79 -0.99
C VAL A 49 2.05 -8.28 -2.34
N LEU A 50 2.89 -8.85 -3.21
CA LEU A 50 2.47 -9.40 -4.50
C LEU A 50 1.53 -10.60 -4.35
N ARG A 51 1.80 -11.53 -3.41
CA ARG A 51 0.88 -12.64 -3.12
C ARG A 51 -0.46 -12.12 -2.66
N PHE A 52 -0.44 -11.12 -1.79
CA PHE A 52 -1.64 -10.51 -1.25
C PHE A 52 -2.48 -9.82 -2.34
N LEU A 53 -1.86 -8.96 -3.16
CA LEU A 53 -2.51 -8.30 -4.28
C LEU A 53 -3.08 -9.30 -5.29
N ARG A 54 -2.41 -10.44 -5.49
CA ARG A 54 -2.90 -11.53 -6.34
C ARG A 54 -4.15 -12.21 -5.76
N ILE A 55 -4.16 -12.51 -4.45
CA ILE A 55 -5.33 -13.05 -3.76
C ILE A 55 -6.48 -12.06 -3.84
N ASN A 56 -6.23 -10.78 -3.57
CA ASN A 56 -7.23 -9.72 -3.64
C ASN A 56 -7.84 -9.61 -5.05
N ARG A 57 -7.00 -9.70 -6.09
CA ARG A 57 -7.44 -9.75 -7.49
C ARG A 57 -8.35 -10.94 -7.79
N LEU A 58 -7.97 -12.14 -7.34
CA LEU A 58 -8.79 -13.35 -7.51
C LEU A 58 -10.15 -13.20 -6.82
N LEU A 59 -10.15 -12.61 -5.62
CA LEU A 59 -11.36 -12.35 -4.86
C LEU A 59 -12.28 -11.37 -5.60
N MET A 60 -11.76 -10.28 -6.18
CA MET A 60 -12.55 -9.37 -7.03
C MET A 60 -13.14 -10.04 -8.28
N PHE A 61 -12.38 -10.93 -8.93
CA PHE A 61 -12.93 -11.72 -10.05
C PHE A 61 -14.06 -12.65 -9.59
N PHE A 62 -13.92 -13.26 -8.42
CA PHE A 62 -14.98 -14.06 -7.82
C PHE A 62 -16.25 -13.23 -7.57
N PHE A 63 -16.11 -12.02 -7.02
CA PHE A 63 -17.24 -11.11 -6.85
C PHE A 63 -17.92 -10.78 -8.18
N LEU A 64 -17.15 -10.39 -9.18
CA LEU A 64 -17.69 -10.06 -10.50
C LEU A 64 -18.47 -11.23 -11.09
N ALA A 65 -17.93 -12.45 -11.01
CA ALA A 65 -18.63 -13.66 -11.43
C ALA A 65 -19.92 -13.89 -10.61
N GLY A 66 -19.86 -13.70 -9.29
CA GLY A 66 -21.03 -13.76 -8.41
C GLY A 66 -22.13 -12.77 -8.79
N TYR A 67 -21.79 -11.52 -9.08
CA TYR A 67 -22.75 -10.50 -9.55
C TYR A 67 -23.41 -10.89 -10.88
N VAL A 68 -22.64 -11.47 -11.82
CA VAL A 68 -23.18 -11.96 -13.09
C VAL A 68 -24.11 -13.16 -12.88
N VAL A 69 -23.74 -14.11 -12.01
CA VAL A 69 -24.58 -15.28 -11.70
C VAL A 69 -25.88 -14.87 -11.02
N VAL A 70 -25.84 -13.91 -10.09
CA VAL A 70 -27.04 -13.38 -9.43
C VAL A 70 -27.92 -12.64 -10.45
N ALA A 71 -27.33 -11.78 -11.29
CA ALA A 71 -28.07 -11.11 -12.38
C ALA A 71 -28.76 -12.13 -13.30
N MET A 72 -28.04 -13.16 -13.74
CA MET A 72 -28.55 -14.21 -14.62
C MET A 72 -29.67 -15.01 -13.94
N SER A 73 -29.54 -15.32 -12.65
CA SER A 73 -30.53 -16.08 -11.88
C SER A 73 -31.84 -15.30 -11.72
N VAL A 74 -31.75 -13.98 -11.48
CA VAL A 74 -32.89 -13.07 -11.42
C VAL A 74 -33.58 -12.97 -12.79
N LEU A 75 -32.82 -12.89 -13.89
CA LEU A 75 -33.36 -12.87 -15.25
C LEU A 75 -34.08 -14.17 -15.64
N LEU A 76 -33.59 -15.32 -15.16
CA LEU A 76 -34.19 -16.64 -15.41
C LEU A 76 -35.35 -16.98 -14.46
N GLY A 77 -35.73 -16.06 -13.55
CA GLY A 77 -36.84 -16.28 -12.61
C GLY A 77 -36.58 -17.34 -11.54
N LYS A 78 -35.31 -17.75 -11.34
CA LYS A 78 -34.94 -18.80 -10.37
C LYS A 78 -34.57 -18.18 -9.02
N ALA A 79 -35.57 -17.96 -8.16
CA ALA A 79 -35.41 -17.31 -6.86
C ALA A 79 -34.48 -18.07 -5.87
N ASN A 80 -34.51 -19.41 -5.87
CA ASN A 80 -33.78 -20.21 -4.89
C ASN A 80 -32.26 -20.19 -5.10
N LEU A 81 -31.81 -20.03 -6.35
CA LEU A 81 -30.37 -20.02 -6.65
C LEU A 81 -29.71 -18.76 -6.09
N GLY A 82 -30.39 -17.61 -6.15
CA GLY A 82 -29.83 -16.33 -5.69
C GLY A 82 -29.46 -16.32 -4.21
N MET A 83 -30.26 -16.94 -3.34
CA MET A 83 -30.10 -16.84 -1.89
C MET A 83 -28.80 -17.49 -1.38
N PHE A 84 -28.41 -18.64 -1.93
CA PHE A 84 -27.15 -19.31 -1.57
C PHE A 84 -25.92 -18.48 -1.97
N TRP A 85 -25.95 -17.88 -3.17
CA TRP A 85 -24.84 -17.07 -3.67
C TRP A 85 -24.67 -15.77 -2.89
N VAL A 86 -25.76 -15.14 -2.47
CA VAL A 86 -25.71 -13.90 -1.66
C VAL A 86 -24.94 -14.12 -0.36
N SER A 87 -25.18 -15.22 0.35
CA SER A 87 -24.45 -15.53 1.59
C SER A 87 -22.96 -15.76 1.36
N ILE A 88 -22.59 -16.48 0.29
CA ILE A 88 -21.18 -16.73 -0.06
C ILE A 88 -20.48 -15.41 -0.43
N ILE A 89 -21.13 -14.57 -1.22
CA ILE A 89 -20.64 -13.24 -1.59
C ILE A 89 -20.43 -12.39 -0.34
N PHE A 90 -21.38 -12.38 0.60
CA PHE A 90 -21.27 -11.58 1.82
C PHE A 90 -20.11 -12.03 2.73
N LEU A 91 -19.93 -13.35 2.90
CA LEU A 91 -18.83 -13.92 3.69
C LEU A 91 -17.47 -13.61 3.06
N LEU A 92 -17.32 -13.84 1.75
CA LEU A 92 -16.10 -13.48 1.04
C LEU A 92 -15.88 -11.96 1.05
N GLY A 93 -16.96 -11.18 1.18
CA GLY A 93 -16.93 -9.71 1.20
C GLY A 93 -16.27 -9.22 2.48
N ALA A 94 -16.63 -9.83 3.60
CA ALA A 94 -15.96 -9.61 4.88
C ALA A 94 -14.47 -9.96 4.80
N VAL A 95 -14.12 -11.10 4.18
CA VAL A 95 -12.73 -11.51 3.98
C VAL A 95 -11.96 -10.51 3.10
N PHE A 96 -12.57 -10.03 2.01
CA PHE A 96 -12.01 -9.01 1.13
C PHE A 96 -11.70 -7.71 1.87
N VAL A 97 -12.66 -7.22 2.67
CA VAL A 97 -12.49 -5.99 3.46
C VAL A 97 -11.41 -6.17 4.52
N PHE A 98 -11.42 -7.29 5.25
CA PHE A 98 -10.40 -7.60 6.26
C PHE A 98 -8.99 -7.66 5.66
N LEU A 99 -8.87 -8.30 4.50
CA LEU A 99 -7.62 -8.31 3.72
C LEU A 99 -7.22 -6.87 3.33
N GLY A 100 -8.14 -6.09 2.75
CA GLY A 100 -7.87 -4.71 2.35
C GLY A 100 -7.34 -3.86 3.50
N ILE A 101 -7.99 -3.91 4.67
CA ILE A 101 -7.57 -3.16 5.87
C ILE A 101 -6.18 -3.60 6.33
N THR A 102 -5.90 -4.90 6.35
CA THR A 102 -4.59 -5.43 6.75
C THR A 102 -3.47 -4.93 5.83
N LEU A 103 -3.73 -4.81 4.53
CA LEU A 103 -2.77 -4.25 3.56
C LEU A 103 -2.52 -2.77 3.83
N HIS A 104 -3.58 -1.98 4.01
CA HIS A 104 -3.46 -0.55 4.29
C HIS A 104 -2.68 -0.27 5.56
N ALA A 105 -2.93 -1.02 6.63
CA ALA A 105 -2.19 -0.89 7.90
C ALA A 105 -0.68 -1.13 7.71
N ARG A 106 -0.31 -2.16 6.94
CA ARG A 106 1.10 -2.47 6.67
C ARG A 106 1.78 -1.41 5.82
N MET A 107 1.12 -0.91 4.77
CA MET A 107 1.67 0.15 3.92
C MET A 107 2.00 1.40 4.72
N ILE A 108 1.13 1.78 5.67
CA ILE A 108 1.38 2.93 6.55
C ILE A 108 2.56 2.66 7.51
N SER A 109 2.67 1.44 8.04
CA SER A 109 3.78 1.08 8.95
C SER A 109 5.16 1.11 8.27
N GLU A 110 5.26 0.67 7.01
CA GLU A 110 6.50 0.66 6.23
C GLU A 110 6.94 2.11 5.91
N ILE A 111 5.99 2.99 5.59
CA ILE A 111 6.27 4.42 5.39
C ILE A 111 6.82 5.03 6.69
N GLN A 112 6.25 4.69 7.84
CA GLN A 112 6.72 5.20 9.13
C GLN A 112 8.16 4.72 9.45
N GLN A 113 8.50 3.47 9.16
CA GLN A 113 9.87 2.97 9.30
C GLN A 113 10.85 3.64 8.32
N THR A 114 10.38 3.96 7.11
CA THR A 114 11.21 4.62 6.08
C THR A 114 11.48 6.09 6.43
N ILE A 115 10.49 6.81 7.00
CA ILE A 115 10.67 8.19 7.49
C ILE A 115 11.60 8.22 8.73
N GLN A 116 11.64 7.16 9.54
CA GLN A 116 12.64 7.01 10.61
C GLN A 116 14.07 6.82 10.08
N GLY A 117 14.25 6.44 8.81
CA GLY A 117 15.55 6.33 8.15
C GLY A 117 16.06 7.63 7.53
N LEU A 118 15.22 8.66 7.36
CA LEU A 118 15.67 9.97 6.89
C LEU A 118 16.24 10.76 8.07
N LEU A 119 17.57 10.85 8.13
CA LEU A 119 18.27 11.68 9.10
C LEU A 119 18.25 13.13 8.59
N PRO A 120 17.51 14.06 9.22
CA PRO A 120 17.56 15.46 8.85
C PRO A 120 18.96 16.01 9.15
N ILE A 121 19.75 16.24 8.10
CA ILE A 121 21.13 16.75 8.18
C ILE A 121 21.13 18.23 7.81
N CYS A 122 21.75 19.07 8.64
CA CYS A 122 21.94 20.49 8.32
C CYS A 122 22.88 20.61 7.12
N MET A 123 22.47 21.35 6.08
CA MET A 123 23.28 21.50 4.86
C MET A 123 24.63 22.20 5.09
N GLU A 124 24.72 23.07 6.10
CA GLU A 124 25.92 23.84 6.40
C GLU A 124 26.88 23.06 7.31
N CYS A 125 26.42 22.67 8.50
CA CYS A 125 27.27 22.06 9.52
C CYS A 125 27.25 20.52 9.53
N LYS A 126 26.41 19.88 8.69
CA LYS A 126 26.23 18.42 8.60
C LYS A 126 25.85 17.71 9.90
N LYS A 127 25.36 18.43 10.90
CA LYS A 127 24.80 17.84 12.13
C LYS A 127 23.43 17.21 11.86
N ILE A 128 23.04 16.21 12.64
CA ILE A 128 21.76 15.52 12.59
C ILE A 128 20.80 16.14 13.62
N ARG A 129 19.58 16.48 13.21
CA ARG A 129 18.55 16.96 14.14
C ARG A 129 17.94 15.80 14.93
N THR A 130 17.83 15.94 16.24
CA THR A 130 17.17 14.94 17.10
C THR A 130 15.65 14.97 16.92
N THR A 131 15.02 13.81 17.04
CA THR A 131 13.55 13.63 16.94
C THR A 131 12.82 14.53 17.94
N GLY A 132 11.94 15.41 17.44
CA GLY A 132 11.15 16.34 18.26
C GLY A 132 11.81 17.69 18.58
N GLY A 133 13.05 17.92 18.11
CA GLY A 133 13.73 19.21 18.29
C GLY A 133 13.26 20.28 17.31
N ASP A 134 13.23 21.53 17.76
CA ASP A 134 12.99 22.72 16.93
C ASP A 134 14.15 22.90 15.91
N SER A 135 13.81 23.26 14.66
CA SER A 135 14.80 23.60 13.62
C SER A 135 15.65 24.82 13.99
N SER A 136 15.09 25.73 14.79
CA SER A 136 15.71 27.03 15.12
C SER A 136 16.69 26.94 16.30
N ALA A 137 16.57 25.91 17.14
CA ALA A 137 17.39 25.73 18.33
C ALA A 137 18.66 24.91 18.02
N GLN A 138 19.83 25.51 18.23
CA GLN A 138 21.13 24.87 17.99
C GLN A 138 21.35 23.59 18.83
N GLU A 139 20.72 23.51 20.00
CA GLU A 139 20.77 22.37 20.93
C GLU A 139 20.12 21.10 20.37
N SER A 140 19.21 21.24 19.39
CA SER A 140 18.54 20.11 18.73
C SER A 140 19.44 19.39 17.72
N TRP A 141 20.67 19.86 17.51
CA TRP A 141 21.60 19.34 16.50
C TRP A 141 22.78 18.61 17.13
N LYS A 142 22.91 17.31 16.84
CA LYS A 142 24.02 16.46 17.29
C LYS A 142 24.94 16.09 16.13
N GLU A 143 26.21 15.83 16.41
CA GLU A 143 27.12 15.29 15.40
C GLU A 143 26.69 13.90 14.94
N ILE A 144 26.96 13.60 13.67
CA ILE A 144 26.59 12.32 13.03
C ILE A 144 27.15 11.14 13.82
N GLU A 145 28.44 11.19 14.16
CA GLU A 145 29.16 10.12 14.84
C GLU A 145 28.53 9.83 16.20
N SER A 146 28.27 10.87 16.99
CA SER A 146 27.61 10.80 18.29
C SER A 146 26.18 10.27 18.17
N TYR A 147 25.42 10.71 17.17
CA TYR A 147 24.05 10.29 16.94
C TYR A 147 23.95 8.80 16.56
N ILE A 148 24.87 8.30 15.73
CA ILE A 148 24.88 6.91 15.24
C ILE A 148 25.42 5.96 16.31
N SER A 149 26.53 6.32 16.97
CA SER A 149 27.12 5.51 18.06
C SER A 149 26.20 5.37 19.28
N GLN A 150 25.30 6.32 19.52
CA GLN A 150 24.27 6.20 20.58
C GLN A 150 23.14 5.22 20.24
N ARG A 151 22.94 4.90 18.96
CA ARG A 151 21.80 4.08 18.48
C ARG A 151 22.22 2.76 17.83
N THR A 152 23.51 2.54 17.67
CA THR A 152 24.10 1.36 17.03
C THR A 152 25.43 1.05 17.71
N ASP A 153 25.90 -0.19 17.63
CA ASP A 153 27.23 -0.58 18.13
C ASP A 153 28.39 -0.12 17.23
N ALA A 154 28.14 0.83 16.31
CA ALA A 154 29.14 1.33 15.38
C ALA A 154 30.22 2.14 16.10
N LYS A 155 31.48 1.75 15.91
CA LYS A 155 32.66 2.49 16.37
C LYS A 155 33.28 3.24 15.20
N PHE A 156 33.52 4.54 15.37
CA PHE A 156 34.16 5.38 14.36
C PHE A 156 35.66 5.48 14.62
N SER A 157 36.46 5.49 13.55
CA SER A 157 37.87 5.83 13.59
C SER A 157 38.17 6.89 12.51
N HIS A 158 39.02 7.86 12.84
CA HIS A 158 39.38 8.93 11.92
C HIS A 158 40.69 8.60 11.21
N GLY A 159 40.67 8.55 9.88
CA GLY A 159 41.83 8.34 9.02
C GLY A 159 41.90 9.36 7.89
N ILE A 160 43.09 9.61 7.35
CA ILE A 160 43.28 10.50 6.19
C ILE A 160 43.58 9.68 4.94
N CYS A 161 42.76 9.83 3.89
CA CYS A 161 43.04 9.15 2.62
C CYS A 161 44.22 9.82 1.89
N PRO A 162 44.97 9.09 1.04
CA PRO A 162 46.13 9.63 0.33
C PRO A 162 45.82 10.90 -0.49
N ARG A 163 44.61 10.97 -1.06
CA ARG A 163 44.12 12.15 -1.80
C ARG A 163 43.99 13.39 -0.92
N CYS A 164 43.46 13.26 0.29
CA CYS A 164 43.32 14.37 1.23
C CYS A 164 44.68 14.81 1.78
N LEU A 165 45.58 13.86 2.03
CA LEU A 165 46.95 14.16 2.46
C LEU A 165 47.72 14.97 1.40
N ALA A 166 47.59 14.62 0.13
CA ALA A 166 48.20 15.36 -0.99
C ALA A 166 47.70 16.81 -1.06
N LYS A 167 46.39 17.04 -0.90
CA LYS A 167 45.81 18.40 -0.85
C LYS A 167 46.28 19.20 0.36
N ALA A 168 46.38 18.58 1.53
CA ALA A 168 46.85 19.25 2.75
C ALA A 168 48.31 19.74 2.63
N ARG A 169 49.16 18.99 1.92
CA ARG A 169 50.53 19.42 1.59
C ARG A 169 50.56 20.60 0.63
N GLN A 170 49.62 20.70 -0.31
CA GLN A 170 49.54 21.81 -1.27
C GLN A 170 49.06 23.12 -0.64
N ARG A 171 48.20 23.06 0.38
CA ARG A 171 47.72 24.25 1.12
C ARG A 171 48.76 24.88 2.05
N ARG A 172 49.90 24.22 2.26
CA ARG A 172 51.02 24.72 3.10
C ARG A 172 52.12 25.42 2.30
N LYS A 173 51.95 25.59 0.99
CA LYS A 173 52.79 26.46 0.15
C LYS A 173 52.03 27.75 -0.14
#